data_AF-A0A3B3ZMU4-F1
#
_entry.id   AF-A0A3B3ZMU4-F1
#
_cell.length_a   1.000
_cell.length_b   1.000
_cell.length_c   1.000
_cell.angle_alpha   90.00
_cell.angle_beta   90.00
_cell.angle_gamma   90.00
#
_symmetry.space_group_name_H-M   'P 1'
#
loop_
_entity.id
_entity.type
_entity.pdbx_description
1 polymer ?
#
loop_
_entity_poly.entity_id
_entity_poly.type
_entity_poly.pdbx_seq_one_letter_code
_entity_poly.pdbx_strand_id
1 'polypeptide(L)'
;KSDFISVCIEDDRDLRVDCLVEPKLSRINSYEFSWSSGSKEAVINTNVSGAASEPQFRDKSYVEELEPHGYRMTLTGYTETLPHNTTYMCKISGNSATITIERDLLLPCSAVILKTSCIWVMGLLILFQQMHH
;
A
#
# COMPACT_ATOMS: atom_id res chain seq x y z
N LYS A 1 11.44 3.23 6.77
CA LYS A 1 10.20 3.58 6.03
C LYS A 1 10.50 3.30 4.57
N SER A 2 9.74 2.41 3.92
CA SER A 2 9.94 2.12 2.50
C SER A 2 9.13 3.12 1.70
N ASP A 3 9.73 3.78 0.72
CA ASP A 3 9.04 4.79 -0.12
C ASP A 3 8.14 4.14 -1.19
N PHE A 4 8.24 2.81 -1.35
CA PHE A 4 7.56 2.05 -2.41
C PHE A 4 6.36 1.24 -1.93
N ILE A 5 6.08 1.23 -0.64
CA ILE A 5 4.87 0.59 -0.10
C ILE A 5 4.24 1.50 0.97
N SER A 6 2.93 1.67 0.89
CA SER A 6 2.17 2.41 1.88
C SER A 6 0.92 1.65 2.25
N VAL A 7 0.46 1.83 3.49
CA VAL A 7 -0.77 1.23 3.98
C VAL A 7 -1.58 2.31 4.69
N CYS A 8 -2.87 2.34 4.42
CA CYS A 8 -3.81 3.27 5.03
C CYS A 8 -5.20 2.64 5.09
N ILE A 9 -6.10 3.30 5.81
CA ILE A 9 -7.50 2.90 5.93
C ILE A 9 -8.34 3.83 5.04
N GLU A 10 -9.14 3.26 4.15
CA GLU A 10 -10.10 4.00 3.33
C GLU A 10 -11.31 4.44 4.15
N ASP A 11 -12.11 5.37 3.63
CA ASP A 11 -13.24 5.95 4.35
C ASP A 11 -14.34 4.92 4.68
N ASP A 12 -14.43 3.82 3.91
CA ASP A 12 -15.30 2.67 4.15
C ASP A 12 -14.72 1.64 5.14
N ARG A 13 -13.55 1.95 5.72
CA ARG A 13 -12.76 1.13 6.64
C ARG A 13 -12.08 -0.08 6.00
N ASP A 14 -11.95 -0.09 4.68
CA ASP A 14 -11.12 -1.07 4.00
C ASP A 14 -9.63 -0.74 4.17
N LEU A 15 -8.80 -1.78 4.26
CA LEU A 15 -7.37 -1.62 4.31
C LEU A 15 -6.82 -1.52 2.89
N ARG A 16 -6.14 -0.43 2.58
CA ARG A 16 -5.47 -0.23 1.30
C ARG A 16 -3.97 -0.36 1.45
N VAL A 17 -3.35 -1.10 0.55
CA VAL A 17 -1.90 -1.25 0.42
C VAL A 17 -1.49 -0.84 -0.99
N ASP A 18 -0.81 0.29 -1.13
CA ASP A 18 -0.25 0.71 -2.41
C ASP A 18 1.21 0.25 -2.49
N CYS A 19 1.56 -0.46 -3.56
CA CYS A 19 2.92 -0.90 -3.85
C CYS A 19 3.38 -0.32 -5.18
N LEU A 20 4.27 0.66 -5.13
CA LEU A 20 4.78 1.42 -6.27
C LEU A 20 6.16 0.90 -6.73
N VAL A 21 6.40 -0.40 -6.57
CA VAL A 21 7.67 -1.00 -7.00
C VAL A 21 7.64 -1.18 -8.52
N GLU A 22 8.64 -0.62 -9.20
CA GLU A 22 8.79 -0.80 -10.65
C GLU A 22 9.03 -2.29 -11.01
N PRO A 23 8.30 -2.83 -12.00
CA PRO A 23 8.52 -4.18 -12.46
C PRO A 23 9.87 -4.29 -13.18
N LYS A 24 10.59 -5.38 -12.95
CA LYS A 24 11.81 -5.67 -13.72
C LYS A 24 11.43 -6.01 -15.16
N LEU A 25 11.93 -5.25 -16.12
CA LEU A 25 11.61 -5.26 -17.59
C LEU A 25 11.74 -6.61 -18.33
N SER A 26 12.04 -7.71 -17.64
CA SER A 26 12.23 -9.05 -18.22
C SER A 26 11.39 -10.13 -17.54
N ARG A 27 10.44 -9.77 -16.66
CA ARG A 27 9.63 -10.72 -15.89
C ARG A 27 8.14 -10.50 -16.15
N ILE A 28 7.38 -11.60 -16.11
CA ILE A 28 5.92 -11.59 -16.21
C ILE A 28 5.37 -10.66 -15.12
N ASN A 29 4.44 -9.77 -15.49
CA ASN A 29 3.72 -8.90 -14.57
C ASN A 29 3.03 -9.76 -13.51
N SER A 30 3.69 -9.87 -12.37
CA SER A 30 3.27 -10.71 -11.26
C SER A 30 3.33 -9.90 -9.98
N TYR A 31 2.35 -10.13 -9.11
CA TYR A 31 2.26 -9.50 -7.83
C TYR A 31 1.95 -10.55 -6.76
N GLU A 32 2.42 -10.30 -5.56
CA GLU A 32 2.05 -11.02 -4.35
C GLU A 32 1.99 -10.01 -3.21
N PHE A 33 0.86 -9.97 -2.51
CA PHE A 33 0.65 -9.23 -1.29
C PHE A 33 0.53 -10.22 -0.14
N SER A 34 1.36 -10.05 0.88
CA SER A 34 1.35 -10.86 2.09
C SER A 34 1.50 -9.98 3.32
N TRP A 35 1.21 -10.55 4.49
CA TRP A 35 1.53 -9.92 5.76
C TRP A 35 2.16 -10.93 6.71
N SER A 36 2.91 -10.42 7.69
CA SER A 36 3.43 -11.21 8.80
C SER A 36 3.27 -10.50 10.15
N SER A 37 3.05 -11.28 11.20
CA SER A 37 3.07 -10.83 12.60
C SER A 37 3.65 -11.94 13.46
N GLY A 38 4.74 -11.66 14.16
CA GLY A 38 5.45 -12.66 14.96
C GLY A 38 5.96 -13.80 14.07
N SER A 39 5.50 -15.03 14.32
CA SER A 39 5.86 -16.23 13.55
C SER A 39 4.86 -16.60 12.44
N LYS A 40 3.79 -15.82 12.26
CA LYS A 40 2.77 -16.07 11.24
C LYS A 40 3.04 -15.19 10.03
N GLU A 41 3.01 -15.79 8.85
CA GLU A 41 3.01 -15.12 7.55
C GLU A 41 1.89 -15.71 6.70
N ALA A 42 1.19 -14.86 5.96
CA ALA A 42 0.03 -15.25 5.19
C ALA A 42 -0.08 -14.46 3.87
N VAL A 43 -0.39 -15.17 2.78
CA VAL A 43 -0.60 -14.58 1.45
C VAL A 43 -2.04 -14.07 1.34
N ILE A 44 -2.20 -12.77 1.12
CA ILE A 44 -3.49 -12.09 1.00
C ILE A 44 -4.03 -12.22 -0.43
N ASN A 45 -3.23 -11.83 -1.42
CA ASN A 45 -3.61 -11.87 -2.83
C ASN A 45 -2.38 -12.04 -3.71
N THR A 46 -2.49 -12.84 -4.76
CA THR A 46 -1.37 -13.12 -5.68
C THR A 46 -1.91 -13.54 -7.04
N ASN A 47 -1.19 -13.19 -8.10
CA ASN A 47 -1.38 -13.75 -9.45
C ASN A 47 -0.21 -14.63 -9.89
N VAL A 48 0.72 -14.95 -8.98
CA VAL A 48 1.87 -15.81 -9.25
C VAL A 48 1.39 -17.23 -9.52
N SER A 49 1.78 -17.81 -10.66
CA SER A 49 1.41 -19.17 -11.01
C SER A 49 1.89 -20.19 -9.96
N GLY A 50 0.96 -21.02 -9.47
CA GLY A 50 1.26 -22.03 -8.43
C GLY A 50 1.24 -21.49 -6.99
N ALA A 51 1.07 -20.18 -6.80
CA ALA A 51 0.76 -19.60 -5.50
C ALA A 51 -0.76 -19.41 -5.35
N ALA A 52 -1.24 -19.36 -4.11
CA ALA A 52 -2.64 -19.10 -3.82
C ALA A 52 -2.76 -18.24 -2.57
N SER A 53 -3.77 -17.36 -2.56
CA SER A 53 -4.18 -16.67 -1.34
C SER A 53 -4.75 -17.64 -0.31
N GLU A 54 -4.54 -17.32 0.96
CA GLU A 54 -5.16 -18.10 2.03
C GLU A 54 -6.69 -18.01 1.95
N PRO A 55 -7.42 -19.10 2.30
CA PRO A 55 -8.88 -19.16 2.15
C PRO A 55 -9.63 -18.00 2.80
N GLN A 56 -9.12 -17.46 3.91
CA GLN A 56 -9.74 -16.35 4.63
C GLN A 56 -9.73 -15.02 3.86
N PHE A 57 -8.78 -14.83 2.93
CA PHE A 57 -8.66 -13.61 2.13
C PHE A 57 -9.33 -13.70 0.76
N ARG A 58 -9.84 -14.88 0.39
CA ARG A 58 -10.61 -15.08 -0.84
C ARG A 58 -11.89 -14.26 -0.77
N ASP A 59 -12.21 -13.59 -1.88
CA ASP A 59 -13.38 -12.72 -2.02
C ASP A 59 -13.41 -11.50 -1.07
N LYS A 60 -12.33 -11.29 -0.30
CA LYS A 60 -12.16 -10.15 0.60
C LYS A 60 -11.11 -9.16 0.12
N SER A 61 -10.23 -9.61 -0.76
CA SER A 61 -9.20 -8.77 -1.36
C SER A 61 -9.38 -8.65 -2.86
N TYR A 62 -9.10 -7.46 -3.39
CA TYR A 62 -8.95 -7.23 -4.82
C TYR A 62 -7.67 -6.42 -5.07
N VAL A 63 -7.13 -6.55 -6.29
CA VAL A 63 -5.91 -5.87 -6.71
C VAL A 63 -6.17 -5.18 -8.04
N GLU A 64 -5.77 -3.91 -8.14
CA GLU A 64 -5.77 -3.12 -9.36
C GLU A 64 -4.36 -2.62 -9.69
N GLU A 65 -4.08 -2.43 -10.97
CA GLU A 65 -2.81 -1.86 -11.44
C GLU A 65 -2.84 -0.34 -11.35
N LEU A 66 -1.74 0.27 -10.91
CA LEU A 66 -1.61 1.72 -10.75
C LEU A 66 -0.75 2.31 -11.87
N GLU A 67 -1.10 3.52 -12.31
CA GLU A 67 -0.26 4.32 -13.20
C GLU A 67 0.70 5.22 -12.39
N PRO A 68 1.97 5.42 -12.84
CA PRO A 68 2.59 4.84 -14.03
C PRO A 68 3.11 3.40 -13.84
N HIS A 69 3.22 2.94 -12.59
CA HIS A 69 3.57 1.56 -12.26
C HIS A 69 3.11 1.21 -10.85
N GLY A 70 2.92 -0.09 -10.61
CA GLY A 70 2.62 -0.64 -9.28
C GLY A 70 1.24 -1.29 -9.21
N TYR A 71 0.89 -1.72 -8.00
CA TYR A 71 -0.40 -2.33 -7.72
C TYR A 71 -0.97 -1.78 -6.41
N ARG A 72 -2.28 -1.60 -6.38
CA ARG A 72 -3.04 -1.35 -5.16
C ARG A 72 -3.80 -2.60 -4.78
N MET A 73 -3.66 -3.03 -3.54
CA MET A 73 -4.50 -4.05 -2.94
C MET A 73 -5.46 -3.39 -1.96
N THR A 74 -6.73 -3.76 -2.03
CA THR A 74 -7.74 -3.39 -1.04
C THR A 74 -8.23 -4.66 -0.36
N LEU A 75 -8.32 -4.64 0.98
CA LEU A 75 -8.73 -5.75 1.81
C LEU A 75 -9.89 -5.33 2.73
N THR A 76 -11.03 -5.99 2.54
CA THR A 76 -12.30 -5.65 3.17
C THR A 76 -12.53 -6.42 4.47
N GLY A 77 -13.00 -5.73 5.51
CA GLY A 77 -13.43 -6.36 6.77
C GLY A 77 -12.31 -6.89 7.69
N TYR A 78 -11.06 -6.45 7.49
CA TYR A 78 -9.91 -6.89 8.31
C TYR A 78 -9.35 -5.84 9.25
N THR A 79 -9.70 -4.56 9.11
CA THR A 79 -9.11 -3.46 9.91
C THR A 79 -9.20 -3.67 11.43
N GLU A 80 -10.29 -4.26 11.92
CA GLU A 80 -10.49 -4.56 13.34
C GLU A 80 -9.82 -5.87 13.81
N THR A 81 -9.42 -6.75 12.88
CA THR A 81 -8.84 -8.08 13.17
C THR A 81 -7.34 -8.17 12.90
N LEU A 82 -6.74 -7.14 12.32
CA LEU A 82 -5.29 -7.05 12.10
C LEU A 82 -4.53 -7.21 13.42
N PRO A 83 -3.40 -7.94 13.48
CA PRO A 83 -2.51 -7.95 14.64
C PRO A 83 -1.94 -6.56 14.99
N HIS A 84 -1.57 -6.35 16.26
CA HIS A 84 -1.05 -5.06 16.74
C HIS A 84 0.19 -4.58 15.97
N ASN A 85 1.04 -5.52 15.54
CA ASN A 85 2.25 -5.23 14.79
C ASN A 85 2.27 -6.10 13.54
N THR A 86 1.88 -5.50 12.42
CA THR A 86 1.74 -6.22 11.15
C THR A 86 2.76 -5.67 10.16
N THR A 87 3.57 -6.57 9.60
CA THR A 87 4.47 -6.25 8.48
C THR A 87 3.80 -6.63 7.19
N TYR A 88 3.47 -5.63 6.37
CA TYR A 88 2.96 -5.83 5.03
C TYR A 88 4.11 -5.95 4.05
N MET A 89 3.96 -6.86 3.10
CA MET A 89 4.95 -7.13 2.08
C MET A 89 4.25 -7.17 0.72
N CYS A 90 4.86 -6.53 -0.27
CA CYS A 90 4.47 -6.68 -1.66
C CYS A 90 5.69 -7.12 -2.48
N LYS A 91 5.46 -8.02 -3.44
CA LYS A 91 6.47 -8.48 -4.38
C LYS A 91 5.95 -8.34 -5.79
N ILE A 92 6.52 -7.41 -6.55
CA ILE A 92 6.15 -7.10 -7.93
C ILE A 92 7.27 -7.55 -8.86
N SER A 93 6.99 -8.51 -9.74
CA SER A 93 7.90 -9.02 -10.76
C SER A 93 9.31 -9.33 -10.20
N GLY A 94 9.36 -9.80 -8.94
CA GLY A 94 10.60 -10.16 -8.24
C GLY A 94 11.28 -9.08 -7.41
N ASN A 95 10.83 -7.84 -7.45
CA ASN A 95 11.24 -6.78 -6.53
C ASN A 95 10.28 -6.76 -5.34
N SER A 96 10.77 -6.59 -4.12
CA SER A 96 9.92 -6.59 -2.92
C SER A 96 10.07 -5.31 -2.11
N ALA A 97 8.96 -4.84 -1.57
CA ALA A 97 8.92 -3.76 -0.59
C ALA A 97 8.15 -4.21 0.65
N THR A 98 8.58 -3.74 1.82
CA THR A 98 7.99 -4.12 3.10
C THR A 98 7.77 -2.88 3.98
N ILE A 99 6.72 -2.92 4.79
CA ILE A 99 6.46 -1.88 5.80
C ILE A 99 5.80 -2.51 7.02
N THR A 100 6.36 -2.20 8.19
CA THR A 100 5.82 -2.61 9.49
C THR A 100 5.01 -1.46 10.06
N ILE A 101 3.78 -1.77 10.45
CA ILE A 101 2.82 -0.78 10.94
C ILE A 101 2.17 -1.30 12.22
N GLU A 102 2.12 -0.41 13.19
CA GLU A 102 1.33 -0.61 14.40
C GLU A 102 -0.13 -0.24 14.11
N ARG A 103 -1.07 -1.08 14.56
CA ARG A 103 -2.51 -0.88 14.29
C ARG A 103 -2.98 0.53 14.65
N ASP A 104 -2.50 1.06 15.78
CA ASP A 104 -2.91 2.37 16.32
C ASP A 104 -2.32 3.55 15.53
N LEU A 105 -1.38 3.28 14.62
CA LEU A 105 -0.73 4.27 13.76
C LEU A 105 -1.25 4.23 12.31
N LEU A 106 -2.26 3.41 12.01
CA LEU A 106 -2.90 3.41 10.69
C LEU A 106 -3.65 4.72 10.48
N LEU A 107 -3.22 5.47 9.46
CA LEU A 107 -3.83 6.74 9.08
C LEU A 107 -4.90 6.53 8.00
N PRO A 108 -5.94 7.40 7.97
CA PRO A 108 -6.85 7.46 6.84
C PRO A 108 -6.10 7.80 5.54
N CYS A 109 -6.48 7.18 4.42
CA CYS A 109 -5.88 7.46 3.11
C CYS A 109 -6.10 8.92 2.68
N SER A 110 -7.20 9.54 3.09
CA SER A 110 -7.52 10.95 2.87
C SER A 110 -6.52 11.92 3.55
N ALA A 111 -5.95 11.54 4.70
CA ALA A 111 -4.94 12.35 5.40
C ALA A 111 -3.58 12.38 4.67
N VAL A 112 -3.29 11.36 3.86
CA VAL A 112 -2.05 11.28 3.06
C VAL A 112 -2.08 12.31 1.93
N ILE A 113 -3.24 12.52 1.31
CA ILE A 113 -3.43 13.48 0.21
C ILE A 113 -3.32 14.92 0.71
N LEU A 114 -3.86 15.20 1.90
CA LEU A 114 -3.86 16.56 2.46
C LEU A 114 -2.44 17.08 2.74
N LYS A 115 -1.52 16.21 3.17
CA LYS A 115 -0.11 16.59 3.41
C LYS A 115 0.60 16.97 2.12
N THR A 116 0.42 16.19 1.07
CA THR A 116 1.01 16.51 -0.24
C THR A 116 0.40 17.78 -0.80
N SER A 117 -0.91 17.98 -0.71
CA SER A 117 -1.58 19.19 -1.21
C SER A 117 -1.13 20.48 -0.52
N CYS A 118 -0.97 20.48 0.81
CA CYS A 118 -0.58 21.69 1.57
C CYS A 118 0.81 22.23 1.22
N ILE A 119 1.77 21.36 0.90
CA ILE A 119 3.16 21.77 0.61
C ILE A 119 3.24 22.60 -0.68
N TRP A 120 2.41 22.27 -1.67
CA TRP A 120 2.41 22.94 -2.97
C TRP A 120 1.72 24.29 -2.91
N VAL A 121 0.60 24.40 -2.16
CA VAL A 121 -0.10 25.67 -1.97
C VAL A 121 0.78 26.68 -1.23
N MET A 122 1.50 26.24 -0.19
CA MET A 122 2.44 27.11 0.53
C MET A 122 3.63 27.53 -0.34
N GLY A 123 4.15 26.62 -1.17
CA GLY A 123 5.21 26.96 -2.13
C GLY A 123 4.80 28.02 -3.14
N LEU A 124 3.56 27.94 -3.67
CA LEU A 124 3.02 28.94 -4.59
C LEU A 124 2.83 30.30 -3.91
N LEU A 125 2.30 30.33 -2.68
CA LEU A 125 2.09 31.58 -1.94
C LEU A 125 3.42 32.33 -1.66
N ILE A 126 4.49 31.60 -1.35
CA ILE A 126 5.82 32.21 -1.16
C ILE A 126 6.36 32.79 -2.48
N LEU A 127 6.18 32.08 -3.60
CA LEU A 127 6.59 32.57 -4.92
C LEU A 127 5.82 33.84 -5.33
N PHE A 128 4.52 33.91 -5.05
CA PHE A 128 3.74 35.13 -5.30
C PHE A 128 4.20 36.31 -4.45
N GLN A 129 4.58 36.10 -3.18
CA GLN A 129 5.12 37.16 -2.35
C GLN A 129 6.50 37.66 -2.79
N GLN A 130 7.34 36.77 -3.32
CA GLN A 130 8.68 37.13 -3.84
C GLN A 130 8.61 37.91 -5.17
N MET A 131 7.57 37.68 -5.99
CA MET A 131 7.36 38.37 -7.26
C MET A 131 6.71 39.76 -7.13
N HIS A 132 6.13 40.06 -5.97
CA HIS A 132 5.38 41.29 -5.70
C HIS A 132 6.18 42.31 -4.87
N HIS A 133 7.50 42.09 -4.73
CA HIS A 133 8.44 42.93 -4.01
C HIS A 133 9.64 43.31 -4.89
#